data_AF-A0A653F1Q2-F1
#
_entry.id   AF-A0A653F1Q2-F1
#
_cell.length_a   1.000
_cell.length_b   1.000
_cell.length_c   1.000
_cell.angle_alpha   90.00
_cell.angle_beta   90.00
_cell.angle_gamma   90.00
#
_symmetry.space_group_name_H-M   'P 1'
#
loop_
_entity.id
_entity.type
_entity.pdbx_description
1 polymer ?
#
loop_
_entity_poly.entity_id
_entity_poly.type
_entity_poly.pdbx_seq_one_letter_code
_entity_poly.pdbx_strand_id
1 'polypeptide(L)'
;MSNVLDAIPSEPRAVIVKELTHRNPALLVELRGLQKPTNDQNDAVVDVLSDALVKTFGPDWAPSEYGLAIERAVNAYLAAWPIYR
;
A
#
# COMPACT_ATOMS: atom_id res chain seq x y z
N MET A 1 14.32 4.09 14.88
CA MET A 1 14.09 2.72 14.39
C MET A 1 13.35 2.82 13.08
N SER A 2 13.82 2.15 12.03
CA SER A 2 13.11 2.03 10.75
C SER A 2 11.91 1.10 10.93
N ASN A 3 10.79 1.40 10.27
CA ASN A 3 9.61 0.52 10.25
C ASN A 3 9.35 -0.05 8.84
N VAL A 4 8.30 -0.86 8.70
CA VAL A 4 7.90 -1.50 7.42
C VAL A 4 7.78 -0.49 6.28
N LEU A 5 7.21 0.68 6.54
CA LEU A 5 6.98 1.71 5.52
C LEU A 5 8.25 2.47 5.16
N ASP A 6 9.24 2.52 6.04
CA ASP A 6 10.51 3.21 5.77
C ASP A 6 11.38 2.51 4.70
N ALA A 7 11.11 1.23 4.42
CA ALA A 7 11.73 0.50 3.31
C ALA A 7 11.20 0.94 1.92
N ILE A 8 10.17 1.77 1.87
CA ILE A 8 9.48 2.17 0.64
C ILE A 8 9.90 3.60 0.26
N PRO A 9 10.16 3.89 -1.03
CA PRO A 9 10.45 5.25 -1.50
C PRO A 9 9.37 6.27 -1.08
N SER A 10 9.78 7.52 -0.87
CA SER A 10 8.97 8.56 -0.23
C SER A 10 7.61 8.82 -0.91
N GLU A 11 7.58 8.87 -2.24
CA GLU A 11 6.37 9.13 -3.04
C GLU A 11 5.35 7.98 -2.92
N PRO A 12 5.69 6.72 -3.29
CA PRO A 12 4.81 5.57 -3.06
C PRO A 12 4.37 5.44 -1.59
N ARG A 13 5.29 5.64 -0.65
CA ARG A 13 5.02 5.57 0.78
C ARG A 13 3.94 6.56 1.23
N ALA A 14 3.96 7.79 0.72
CA ALA A 14 2.95 8.79 1.05
C ALA A 14 1.54 8.34 0.61
N VAL A 15 1.42 7.70 -0.56
CA VAL A 15 0.16 7.13 -1.04
C VAL A 15 -0.30 5.98 -0.15
N ILE A 16 0.58 5.06 0.24
CA ILE A 16 0.26 3.95 1.14
C ILE A 16 -0.23 4.48 2.49
N VAL A 17 0.48 5.44 3.09
CA VAL A 17 0.08 6.05 4.36
C VAL A 17 -1.29 6.70 4.24
N LYS A 18 -1.56 7.42 3.13
CA LYS A 18 -2.86 8.05 2.89
C LYS A 18 -3.99 7.02 2.80
N GLU A 19 -3.83 5.99 1.98
CA GLU A 19 -4.87 4.96 1.81
C GLU A 19 -5.10 4.14 3.09
N LEU A 20 -4.04 3.75 3.80
CA LEU A 20 -4.18 3.07 5.09
C LEU A 20 -4.81 3.97 6.14
N THR A 21 -4.47 5.27 6.21
CA THR A 21 -5.12 6.20 7.15
C THR A 21 -6.63 6.25 6.93
N HIS A 22 -7.07 6.24 5.67
CA HIS A 22 -8.49 6.34 5.33
C HIS A 22 -9.25 5.02 5.45
N ARG A 23 -8.61 3.89 5.13
CA ARG A 23 -9.29 2.59 4.95
C ARG A 23 -8.98 1.58 6.05
N ASN A 24 -7.78 1.62 6.61
CA ASN A 24 -7.35 0.71 7.66
C ASN A 24 -6.29 1.35 8.59
N PRO A 25 -6.70 2.31 9.45
CA PRO A 25 -5.76 3.02 10.32
C PRO A 25 -5.13 2.11 11.38
N ALA A 26 -5.79 1.00 11.74
CA ALA A 26 -5.22 0.01 12.66
C ALA A 26 -3.99 -0.67 12.04
N LEU A 27 -4.08 -1.13 10.79
CA LEU A 27 -2.96 -1.72 10.06
C LEU A 27 -1.80 -0.73 9.90
N LEU A 28 -2.09 0.56 9.67
CA LEU A 28 -1.04 1.60 9.65
C LEU A 28 -0.26 1.67 10.98
N VAL A 29 -0.96 1.59 12.11
CA VAL A 29 -0.32 1.60 13.44
C VAL A 29 0.55 0.38 13.62
N GLU A 30 0.07 -0.80 13.25
CA GLU A 30 0.84 -2.05 13.33
C GLU A 30 2.12 -1.97 12.49
N LEU A 31 2.03 -1.56 11.22
CA LEU A 31 3.17 -1.50 10.30
C LEU A 31 4.25 -0.50 10.76
N ARG A 32 3.85 0.57 11.46
CA ARG A 32 4.79 1.53 12.08
C ARG A 32 5.52 0.96 13.29
N GLY A 33 4.96 -0.05 13.94
CA GLY A 33 5.57 -0.73 15.09
C GLY A 33 6.51 -1.87 14.73
N LEU A 34 6.57 -2.27 13.46
CA LEU A 34 7.29 -3.46 13.00
C LEU A 34 8.43 -3.09 12.04
N GLN A 35 9.49 -3.90 12.04
CA GLN A 35 10.58 -3.77 11.06
C GLN A 35 10.33 -4.57 9.77
N LYS A 36 9.44 -5.55 9.84
CA LYS A 36 9.07 -6.45 8.74
C LYS A 36 7.59 -6.84 8.90
N PRO A 37 6.78 -6.85 7.83
CA PRO A 37 5.40 -7.29 7.89
C PRO A 37 5.28 -8.82 7.96
N THR A 38 4.17 -9.30 8.52
CA THR A 38 3.74 -10.69 8.35
C THR A 38 3.12 -10.91 6.96
N ASN A 39 2.90 -12.17 6.56
CA ASN A 39 2.19 -12.47 5.32
C ASN A 39 0.75 -11.92 5.34
N ASP A 40 0.04 -12.09 6.46
CA ASP A 40 -1.32 -11.55 6.63
C ASP A 40 -1.34 -10.02 6.52
N GLN A 41 -0.33 -9.34 7.05
CA GLN A 41 -0.20 -7.89 6.92
C GLN A 41 0.13 -7.47 5.49
N ASN A 42 0.95 -8.24 4.77
CA ASN A 42 1.21 -8.01 3.35
C ASN A 42 -0.07 -8.14 2.53
N ASP A 43 -0.81 -9.24 2.70
CA ASP A 43 -2.08 -9.47 2.02
C ASP A 43 -3.06 -8.33 2.34
N ALA A 44 -3.17 -7.92 3.61
CA ALA A 44 -4.05 -6.82 4.01
C ALA A 44 -3.66 -5.45 3.40
N VAL A 45 -2.36 -5.14 3.25
CA VAL A 45 -1.92 -3.91 2.55
C VAL A 45 -2.32 -3.96 1.08
N VAL A 46 -2.05 -5.09 0.41
CA VAL A 46 -2.37 -5.26 -1.01
C VAL A 46 -3.87 -5.18 -1.24
N ASP A 47 -4.69 -5.75 -0.36
CA ASP A 47 -6.14 -5.69 -0.44
C ASP A 47 -6.66 -4.25 -0.31
N VAL A 48 -6.15 -3.49 0.66
CA VAL A 48 -6.53 -2.08 0.84
C VAL A 48 -6.19 -1.24 -0.39
N LEU A 49 -4.98 -1.41 -0.92
CA LEU A 49 -4.54 -0.65 -2.10
C LEU A 49 -5.28 -1.09 -3.38
N SER A 50 -5.58 -2.37 -3.54
CA SER A 50 -6.33 -2.88 -4.69
C SER A 50 -7.78 -2.39 -4.68
N ASP A 51 -8.45 -2.40 -3.52
CA ASP A 51 -9.78 -1.80 -3.35
C ASP A 51 -9.75 -0.28 -3.61
N ALA A 52 -8.67 0.39 -3.20
CA ALA A 52 -8.48 1.80 -3.51
C ALA A 52 -8.33 2.05 -5.01
N LEU A 53 -7.51 1.25 -5.69
CA LEU A 53 -7.23 1.34 -7.12
C LEU A 53 -8.50 1.18 -7.95
N VAL A 54 -9.28 0.13 -7.71
CA VAL A 54 -10.53 -0.15 -8.45
C VAL A 54 -11.51 1.02 -8.36
N LYS A 55 -11.59 1.69 -7.20
CA LYS A 55 -12.45 2.86 -7.01
C LYS A 55 -11.99 4.12 -7.75
N THR A 56 -10.79 4.11 -8.35
CA THR A 56 -10.29 5.22 -9.17
C THR A 56 -10.56 5.05 -10.66
N PHE A 57 -11.14 3.92 -11.06
CA PHE A 57 -11.34 3.62 -12.47
C PHE A 57 -12.46 4.46 -13.06
N GLY A 58 -12.19 5.00 -14.25
CA GLY A 58 -13.16 5.74 -15.04
C GLY A 58 -14.07 4.82 -15.89
N PRO A 59 -14.91 5.42 -16.76
CA PRO A 59 -15.83 4.69 -17.63
C PRO A 59 -15.16 3.62 -18.52
N ASP A 60 -13.90 3.85 -18.91
CA ASP A 60 -13.13 2.95 -19.77
C ASP A 60 -12.32 1.90 -18.99
N TRP A 61 -12.60 1.71 -17.69
CA TRP A 61 -11.81 0.86 -16.79
C TRP A 61 -10.33 1.25 -16.69
N ALA A 62 -10.00 2.48 -17.09
CA ALA A 62 -8.67 3.05 -16.94
C ALA A 62 -8.54 3.73 -15.56
N PRO A 63 -7.42 3.52 -14.83
CA PRO A 63 -7.15 4.27 -13.61
C PRO A 63 -6.99 5.76 -13.91
N SER A 64 -7.53 6.60 -13.02
CA SER A 64 -7.16 8.02 -13.00
C SER A 64 -5.66 8.21 -12.68
N GLU A 65 -5.16 9.46 -12.73
CA GLU A 65 -3.80 9.78 -12.29
C GLU A 65 -3.53 9.30 -10.86
N TYR A 66 -4.52 9.42 -9.97
CA TYR A 66 -4.42 8.92 -8.61
C TYR A 66 -4.40 7.38 -8.56
N GLY A 67 -5.15 6.72 -9.44
CA GLY A 67 -5.08 5.27 -9.61
C GLY A 67 -3.68 4.80 -10.00
N LEU A 68 -3.03 5.48 -10.95
CA LEU A 68 -1.65 5.17 -11.33
C LEU A 68 -0.66 5.39 -10.17
N ALA A 69 -0.92 6.36 -9.29
CA ALA A 69 -0.13 6.55 -8.08
C ALA A 69 -0.31 5.38 -7.08
N ILE A 70 -1.53 4.84 -6.94
CA ILE A 70 -1.81 3.65 -6.13
C ILE A 70 -1.13 2.41 -6.73
N GLU A 71 -1.18 2.23 -8.05
CA GLU A 71 -0.51 1.11 -8.72
C GLU A 71 1.02 1.14 -8.49
N ARG A 72 1.63 2.32 -8.63
CA ARG A 72 3.05 2.53 -8.27
C ARG A 72 3.31 2.22 -6.80
N ALA A 73 2.37 2.54 -5.91
CA ALA A 73 2.44 2.22 -4.49
C ALA A 73 2.43 0.71 -4.23
N VAL A 74 1.55 -0.05 -4.89
CA VAL A 74 1.50 -1.53 -4.80
C VAL A 74 2.83 -2.13 -5.26
N ASN A 75 3.32 -1.70 -6.43
CA ASN A 75 4.57 -2.22 -6.98
C ASN A 75 5.77 -1.93 -6.07
N ALA A 76 5.87 -0.71 -5.53
CA ALA A 76 6.93 -0.34 -4.60
C ALA A 76 6.85 -1.12 -3.28
N TYR A 77 5.64 -1.36 -2.77
CA TYR A 77 5.42 -2.17 -1.57
C TYR A 77 5.88 -3.61 -1.78
N LEU A 78 5.47 -4.25 -2.88
CA LEU A 78 5.83 -5.65 -3.17
C LEU A 78 7.29 -5.82 -3.55
N ALA A 79 7.95 -4.80 -4.09
CA ALA A 79 9.40 -4.81 -4.30
C ALA A 79 10.17 -4.79 -2.96
N ALA A 80 9.67 -4.06 -1.96
CA ALA A 80 10.26 -4.03 -0.62
C ALA A 80 9.91 -5.28 0.20
N TRP A 81 8.69 -5.79 0.05
CA TRP A 81 8.13 -6.90 0.82
C TRP A 81 7.49 -7.97 -0.09
N PRO A 82 8.30 -8.78 -0.80
CA PRO A 82 7.76 -9.82 -1.66
C PRO A 82 6.98 -10.87 -0.87
N ILE A 83 5.85 -11.31 -1.44
CA ILE A 83 5.03 -12.39 -0.87
C ILE A 83 5.54 -13.72 -1.44
N TYR A 84 6.27 -14.47 -0.64
CA TYR A 84 6.63 -15.85 -0.95
C TYR A 84 5.61 -16.79 -0.30
N ARG A 85 4.96 -17.64 -1.10
CA ARG A 85 4.01 -18.67 -0.66
C ARG A 85 4.64 -20.05 -0.77
#